data_AF-A0A5E7XU65-F1
#
_entry.id   AF-A0A5E7XU65-F1
#
_cell.length_a   1.000
_cell.length_b   1.000
_cell.length_c   1.000
_cell.angle_alpha   90.00
_cell.angle_beta   90.00
_cell.angle_gamma   90.00
#
_symmetry.space_group_name_H-M   'P 1'
#
loop_
_entity.id
_entity.type
_entity.pdbx_description
1 polymer ?
#
loop_
_entity_poly.entity_id
_entity_poly.type
_entity_poly.pdbx_seq_one_letter_code
_entity_poly.pdbx_strand_id
1 'polypeptide(L)'
;MVFHDVCDFDARNHHHAADPHKRFAQLVAMGGDVRNEMASSAAFLAGTRRKFARSVVVGSNHDLALLRWLREADFRDDPTNAVFFLEASLALYRRIEAGRPVDGLFEQMMRHLAADDLGEVRFLKPEESFRVAGVECAIHGHQASDGRRGSMPLFERMGINATLGHTHRPTTRGGIYCAGVCQTELEYARGPLTNWAVGHVVTYATGARQHLFFNGGRFF
;
A
#
# COMPACT_ATOMS: atom_id res chain seq x y z
N MET A 1 5.79 -12.79 4.94
CA MET A 1 5.26 -11.49 5.39
C MET A 1 4.30 -10.97 4.35
N VAL A 2 3.20 -10.37 4.82
CA VAL A 2 2.16 -9.78 3.97
C VAL A 2 2.20 -8.27 4.19
N PHE A 3 2.36 -7.51 3.11
CA PHE A 3 2.52 -6.06 3.14
C PHE A 3 1.31 -5.39 2.50
N HIS A 4 0.82 -4.35 3.16
CA HIS A 4 -0.22 -3.46 2.67
C HIS A 4 0.37 -2.05 2.58
N ASP A 5 -0.08 -1.23 1.62
CA ASP A 5 0.32 0.17 1.45
C ASP A 5 1.84 0.39 1.48
N VAL A 6 2.57 -0.38 0.65
CA VAL A 6 4.04 -0.31 0.61
C VAL A 6 4.55 1.02 0.07
N CYS A 7 3.76 1.69 -0.77
CA CYS A 7 4.02 3.02 -1.30
C CYS A 7 2.80 3.89 -0.98
N ASP A 8 2.97 4.97 -0.22
CA ASP A 8 1.86 5.87 0.19
C ASP A 8 1.42 6.78 -0.98
N PHE A 9 2.36 7.05 -1.90
CA PHE A 9 2.24 8.02 -2.97
C PHE A 9 2.08 9.46 -2.43
N ASP A 10 2.74 9.78 -1.30
CA ASP A 10 2.70 11.12 -0.69
C ASP A 10 3.23 12.19 -1.65
N ALA A 11 4.26 11.86 -2.43
CA ALA A 11 4.90 12.78 -3.36
C ALA A 11 3.89 13.50 -4.26
N ARG A 12 2.86 12.79 -4.73
CA ARG A 12 1.81 13.35 -5.59
C ARG A 12 0.42 12.87 -5.18
N ASN A 13 0.16 12.83 -3.87
CA ASN A 13 -1.12 12.39 -3.35
C ASN A 13 -2.26 13.32 -3.81
N HIS A 14 -3.33 12.73 -4.33
CA HIS A 14 -4.48 13.45 -4.86
C HIS A 14 -5.23 14.28 -3.79
N HIS A 15 -5.16 13.91 -2.51
CA HIS A 15 -5.79 14.65 -1.42
C HIS A 15 -5.22 16.06 -1.25
N HIS A 16 -3.96 16.27 -1.66
CA HIS A 16 -3.23 17.52 -1.49
C HIS A 16 -2.64 18.03 -2.83
N ALA A 17 -3.17 17.56 -3.96
CA ALA A 17 -2.65 17.91 -5.28
C ALA A 17 -2.71 19.42 -5.56
N ALA A 18 -3.73 20.10 -5.03
CA ALA A 18 -3.94 21.54 -5.18
C ALA A 18 -3.45 22.37 -3.98
N ASP A 19 -2.76 21.76 -3.01
CA ASP A 19 -2.28 22.46 -1.80
C ASP A 19 -0.84 22.99 -2.02
N PRO A 20 -0.66 24.31 -2.25
CA PRO A 20 0.66 24.88 -2.50
C PRO A 20 1.57 24.83 -1.25
N HIS A 21 1.01 24.82 -0.04
CA HIS A 21 1.79 24.75 1.19
C HIS A 21 2.37 23.35 1.39
N LYS A 22 1.57 22.30 1.13
CA LYS A 22 2.07 20.92 1.12
C LYS A 22 3.18 20.75 0.08
N ARG A 23 3.01 21.34 -1.11
CA ARG A 23 4.03 21.30 -2.18
C ARG A 23 5.34 21.96 -1.75
N PHE A 24 5.24 23.12 -1.12
CA PHE A 24 6.42 23.81 -0.59
C PHE A 24 7.09 23.02 0.54
N ALA A 25 6.31 22.42 1.45
CA ALA A 25 6.86 21.59 2.53
C ALA A 25 7.62 20.37 1.98
N GLN A 26 7.08 19.71 0.95
CA GLN A 26 7.77 18.61 0.26
C GLN A 26 9.07 19.09 -0.39
N LEU A 27 9.07 20.25 -1.05
CA LEU A 27 10.29 20.81 -1.64
C LEU A 27 11.38 21.06 -0.59
N VAL A 28 11.03 21.67 0.55
CA VAL A 28 11.98 21.93 1.65
C VAL A 28 12.53 20.64 2.24
N ALA A 29 11.71 19.59 2.32
CA ALA A 29 12.13 18.26 2.78
C ALA A 29 12.89 17.44 1.74
N MET A 30 13.17 17.99 0.55
CA MET A 30 13.72 17.26 -0.61
C MET A 30 12.87 16.04 -1.02
N GLY A 31 11.56 16.11 -0.78
CA GLY A 31 10.56 15.14 -1.19
C GLY A 31 9.85 15.52 -2.49
N GLY A 32 8.70 14.88 -2.74
CA GLY A 32 7.87 15.19 -3.91
C GLY A 32 8.33 14.52 -5.23
N ASP A 33 9.34 13.65 -5.17
CA ASP A 33 9.80 12.82 -6.28
C ASP A 33 9.16 11.42 -6.18
N VAL A 34 8.23 11.13 -7.09
CA VAL A 34 7.48 9.87 -7.18
C VAL A 34 8.41 8.71 -7.50
N ARG A 35 9.43 8.91 -8.35
CA ARG A 35 10.39 7.86 -8.70
C ARG A 35 11.18 7.44 -7.48
N ASN A 36 11.68 8.41 -6.70
CA ASN A 36 12.44 8.14 -5.48
C ASN A 36 11.56 7.50 -4.40
N GLU A 37 10.30 7.92 -4.26
CA GLU A 37 9.36 7.27 -3.34
C GLU A 37 9.15 5.80 -3.71
N MET A 38 8.80 5.50 -4.96
CA MET A 38 8.61 4.12 -5.43
C MET A 38 9.89 3.28 -5.36
N ALA A 39 11.06 3.87 -5.69
CA ALA A 39 12.35 3.19 -5.58
C ALA A 39 12.69 2.87 -4.12
N SER A 40 12.37 3.76 -3.19
CA SER A 40 12.54 3.52 -1.75
C SER A 40 11.62 2.41 -1.25
N SER A 41 10.37 2.38 -1.71
CA SER A 41 9.42 1.27 -1.46
C SER A 41 9.96 -0.06 -2.00
N ALA A 42 10.54 -0.08 -3.20
CA ALA A 42 11.15 -1.28 -3.77
C ALA A 42 12.38 -1.74 -2.96
N ALA A 43 13.25 -0.82 -2.57
CA ALA A 43 14.40 -1.10 -1.71
C ALA A 43 13.97 -1.65 -0.33
N PHE A 44 12.89 -1.12 0.25
CA PHE A 44 12.30 -1.62 1.49
C PHE A 44 11.84 -3.08 1.35
N LEU A 45 11.11 -3.41 0.27
CA LEU A 45 10.72 -4.80 0.00
C LEU A 45 11.94 -5.71 -0.15
N ALA A 46 12.96 -5.26 -0.88
CA ALA A 46 14.18 -6.01 -1.08
C ALA A 46 14.91 -6.28 0.25
N GLY A 47 15.04 -5.27 1.12
CA GLY A 47 15.75 -5.35 2.41
C GLY A 47 14.98 -6.08 3.52
N THR A 48 13.66 -6.16 3.41
CA THR A 48 12.83 -6.90 4.38
C THR A 48 12.72 -8.39 4.09
N ARG A 49 13.14 -8.88 2.92
CA ARG A 49 13.13 -10.33 2.61
C ARG A 49 13.92 -11.15 3.61
N ARG A 50 13.46 -12.39 3.84
CA ARG A 50 14.12 -13.37 4.69
C ARG A 50 14.09 -14.72 3.99
N LYS A 51 15.19 -15.47 4.01
CA LYS A 51 15.28 -16.80 3.36
C LYS A 51 14.21 -17.79 3.84
N PHE A 52 13.71 -17.61 5.05
CA PHE A 52 12.67 -18.46 5.66
C PHE A 52 11.24 -17.95 5.46
N ALA A 53 11.04 -16.83 4.74
CA ALA A 53 9.73 -16.23 4.58
C ALA A 53 9.51 -15.67 3.17
N ARG A 54 8.32 -15.93 2.61
CA ARG A 54 7.89 -15.30 1.37
C ARG A 54 7.37 -13.88 1.64
N SER A 55 7.79 -12.91 0.83
CA SER A 55 7.21 -11.56 0.83
C SER A 55 6.03 -11.50 -0.14
N VAL A 56 4.89 -11.00 0.34
CA VAL A 56 3.64 -10.87 -0.43
C VAL A 56 3.13 -9.44 -0.30
N VAL A 57 2.92 -8.75 -1.41
CA VAL A 57 2.35 -7.41 -1.47
C VAL A 57 0.90 -7.51 -1.87
N VAL A 58 0.03 -6.92 -1.06
CA VAL A 58 -1.41 -6.89 -1.27
C VAL A 58 -1.78 -5.63 -2.04
N GLY A 59 -2.55 -5.79 -3.12
CA GLY A 59 -3.07 -4.68 -3.90
C GLY A 59 -3.87 -3.69 -3.03
N SER A 60 -3.58 -2.39 -3.14
CA SER A 60 -4.22 -1.36 -2.32
C SER A 60 -4.72 -0.15 -3.11
N ASN A 61 -5.46 0.74 -2.44
CA ASN A 61 -5.88 2.00 -3.05
C ASN A 61 -4.69 2.94 -3.35
N HIS A 62 -3.55 2.73 -2.71
CA HIS A 62 -2.35 3.52 -2.98
C HIS A 62 -1.67 3.06 -4.28
N ASP A 63 -1.75 1.78 -4.63
CA ASP A 63 -1.29 1.29 -5.94
C ASP A 63 -2.09 1.94 -7.08
N LEU A 64 -3.38 2.19 -6.86
CA LEU A 64 -4.26 2.91 -7.78
C LEU A 64 -3.92 4.41 -7.90
N ALA A 65 -3.18 4.97 -6.94
CA ALA A 65 -2.76 6.36 -6.97
C ALA A 65 -1.82 6.64 -8.15
N LEU A 66 -0.97 5.67 -8.54
CA LEU A 66 -0.13 5.80 -9.73
C LEU A 66 -0.97 5.97 -11.01
N LEU A 67 -1.96 5.10 -11.21
CA LEU A 67 -2.86 5.18 -12.38
C LEU A 67 -3.67 6.48 -12.38
N ARG A 68 -4.10 6.92 -11.20
CA ARG A 68 -4.80 8.20 -11.03
C ARG A 68 -3.90 9.39 -11.39
N TRP A 69 -2.67 9.40 -10.90
CA TRP A 69 -1.70 10.45 -11.16
C TRP A 69 -1.40 10.57 -12.67
N LEU A 70 -1.18 9.44 -13.35
CA LEU A 70 -0.97 9.42 -14.81
C LEU A 70 -2.18 9.91 -15.62
N ARG A 71 -3.39 9.84 -15.06
CA ARG A 71 -4.61 10.32 -15.71
C ARG A 71 -4.87 11.80 -15.46
N GLU A 72 -4.57 12.29 -14.27
CA GLU A 72 -5.04 13.59 -13.79
C GLU A 72 -3.95 14.67 -13.76
N ALA A 73 -2.68 14.30 -13.64
CA ALA A 73 -1.58 15.26 -13.57
C ALA A 73 -1.06 15.64 -14.97
N ASP A 74 -0.46 16.82 -15.05
CA ASP A 74 0.28 17.29 -16.23
C ASP A 74 1.77 17.34 -15.88
N PHE A 75 2.57 16.55 -16.61
CA PHE A 75 4.01 16.49 -16.40
C PHE A 75 4.73 17.82 -16.69
N ARG A 76 4.13 18.71 -17.49
CA ARG A 76 4.70 20.02 -17.83
C ARG A 76 4.69 20.97 -16.64
N ASP A 77 3.74 20.79 -15.73
CA ASP A 77 3.61 21.55 -14.50
C ASP A 77 4.42 20.93 -13.35
N ASP A 78 5.06 19.78 -13.58
CA ASP A 78 5.80 19.01 -12.58
C ASP A 78 7.15 18.50 -13.12
N PRO A 79 8.11 19.42 -13.36
CA PRO A 79 9.40 19.08 -13.96
C PRO A 79 10.20 18.06 -13.15
N THR A 80 10.05 18.02 -11.82
CA THR A 80 10.68 17.02 -10.94
C THR A 80 10.31 15.60 -11.36
N ASN A 81 9.05 15.37 -11.74
CA ASN A 81 8.55 14.04 -12.08
C ASN A 81 8.39 13.81 -13.58
N ALA A 82 8.69 14.81 -14.42
CA ALA A 82 8.31 14.79 -15.83
C ALA A 82 8.84 13.56 -16.59
N VAL A 83 10.10 13.22 -16.37
CA VAL A 83 10.73 12.05 -17.02
C VAL A 83 10.04 10.75 -16.57
N PHE A 84 9.92 10.55 -15.26
CA PHE A 84 9.30 9.34 -14.71
C PHE A 84 7.81 9.21 -15.08
N PHE A 85 7.09 10.33 -15.14
CA PHE A 85 5.71 10.37 -15.61
C PHE A 85 5.60 9.83 -17.04
N LEU A 86 6.47 10.29 -17.95
CA LEU A 86 6.48 9.86 -19.34
C LEU A 86 6.89 8.39 -19.49
N GLU A 87 7.88 7.93 -18.71
CA GLU A 87 8.28 6.51 -18.66
C GLU A 87 7.13 5.61 -18.22
N ALA A 88 6.46 5.95 -17.11
CA ALA A 88 5.33 5.20 -16.58
C ALA A 88 4.11 5.26 -17.52
N SER A 89 3.87 6.41 -18.18
CA SER A 89 2.84 6.55 -19.20
C SER A 89 3.09 5.64 -20.40
N LEU A 90 4.31 5.62 -20.92
CA LEU A 90 4.70 4.72 -22.02
C LEU A 90 4.53 3.26 -21.61
N ALA A 91 4.97 2.89 -20.40
CA ALA A 91 4.77 1.56 -19.85
C ALA A 91 3.29 1.17 -19.81
N LEU A 92 2.41 2.06 -19.35
CA LEU A 92 0.96 1.86 -19.32
C LEU A 92 0.39 1.64 -20.73
N TYR A 93 0.72 2.50 -21.69
CA TYR A 93 0.24 2.36 -23.07
C TYR A 93 0.72 1.06 -23.72
N ARG A 94 1.97 0.65 -23.49
CA ARG A 94 2.48 -0.64 -23.98
C ARG A 94 1.78 -1.84 -23.34
N ARG A 95 1.31 -1.73 -22.09
CA ARG A 95 0.46 -2.76 -21.49
C ARG A 95 -0.89 -2.86 -22.19
N ILE A 96 -1.52 -1.71 -22.45
CA ILE A 96 -2.82 -1.63 -23.13
C ILE A 96 -2.73 -2.21 -24.55
N GLU A 97 -1.70 -1.81 -25.31
CA GLU A 97 -1.43 -2.33 -26.67
C GLU A 97 -1.24 -3.85 -26.67
N ALA A 98 -0.59 -4.40 -25.64
CA ALA A 98 -0.39 -5.83 -25.47
C ALA A 98 -1.61 -6.57 -24.86
N GLY A 99 -2.75 -5.91 -24.66
CA GLY A 99 -3.94 -6.49 -24.03
C GLY A 99 -3.76 -6.90 -22.57
N ARG A 100 -2.76 -6.33 -21.86
CA ARG A 100 -2.49 -6.62 -20.45
C ARG A 100 -3.28 -5.69 -19.52
N PRO A 101 -3.76 -6.19 -18.36
CA PRO A 101 -4.46 -5.38 -17.36
C PRO A 101 -3.67 -4.15 -16.90
N VAL A 102 -4.33 -3.02 -16.67
CA VAL A 102 -3.70 -1.75 -16.25
C VAL A 102 -3.27 -1.76 -14.78
N ASP A 103 -3.95 -2.53 -13.93
CA ASP A 103 -3.68 -2.67 -12.49
C ASP A 103 -2.29 -3.26 -12.19
N GLY A 104 -1.73 -4.06 -13.09
CA GLY A 104 -0.35 -4.56 -12.99
C GLY A 104 0.74 -3.53 -13.33
N LEU A 105 0.40 -2.26 -13.58
CA LEU A 105 1.41 -1.22 -13.81
C LEU A 105 2.26 -0.96 -12.56
N PHE A 106 1.64 -0.89 -11.38
CA PHE A 106 2.36 -0.63 -10.14
C PHE A 106 3.45 -1.68 -9.89
N GLU A 107 3.11 -2.97 -9.99
CA GLU A 107 4.07 -4.07 -9.93
C GLU A 107 5.19 -3.88 -10.98
N GLN A 108 4.83 -3.61 -12.24
CA GLN A 108 5.82 -3.44 -13.30
C GLN A 108 6.83 -2.32 -12.98
N MET A 109 6.37 -1.18 -12.45
CA MET A 109 7.25 -0.07 -12.07
C MET A 109 8.11 -0.41 -10.85
N MET A 110 7.53 -1.08 -9.84
CA MET A 110 8.27 -1.53 -8.65
C MET A 110 9.40 -2.50 -9.02
N ARG A 111 9.14 -3.44 -9.93
CA ARG A 111 10.17 -4.36 -10.45
C ARG A 111 11.23 -3.63 -11.26
N HIS A 112 10.84 -2.68 -12.10
CA HIS A 112 11.77 -1.89 -12.90
C HIS A 112 12.73 -1.03 -12.06
N LEU A 113 12.24 -0.49 -10.94
CA LEU A 113 13.03 0.36 -10.04
C LEU A 113 13.90 -0.43 -9.05
N ALA A 114 13.60 -1.71 -8.84
CA ALA A 114 14.37 -2.55 -7.94
C ALA A 114 15.70 -3.01 -8.56
N ALA A 115 16.75 -3.08 -7.75
CA ALA A 115 18.07 -3.55 -8.19
C ALA A 115 18.06 -5.02 -8.65
N ASP A 116 17.12 -5.82 -8.16
CA ASP A 116 17.04 -7.26 -8.39
C ASP A 116 15.64 -7.71 -8.83
N ASP A 117 14.89 -6.82 -9.49
CA ASP A 117 13.54 -7.04 -10.04
C ASP A 117 12.44 -7.52 -9.07
N LEU A 118 12.75 -7.62 -7.77
CA LEU A 118 11.87 -8.18 -6.75
C LEU A 118 11.39 -9.60 -7.09
N GLY A 119 12.20 -10.44 -7.72
CA GLY A 119 11.80 -11.76 -8.22
C GLY A 119 11.23 -12.71 -7.16
N GLU A 120 11.63 -12.55 -5.90
CA GLU A 120 11.11 -13.33 -4.76
C GLU A 120 9.88 -12.71 -4.08
N VAL A 121 9.43 -11.53 -4.52
CA VAL A 121 8.25 -10.85 -4.00
C VAL A 121 7.04 -11.18 -4.87
N ARG A 122 5.98 -11.67 -4.23
CA ARG A 122 4.70 -11.91 -4.88
C ARG A 122 3.83 -10.66 -4.75
N PHE A 123 3.48 -10.04 -5.87
CA PHE A 123 2.41 -9.04 -5.90
C PHE A 123 1.09 -9.76 -6.19
N LEU A 124 0.08 -9.52 -5.35
CA LEU A 124 -1.24 -10.10 -5.55
C LEU A 124 -2.05 -9.23 -6.50
N LYS A 125 -2.85 -9.86 -7.35
CA LYS A 125 -3.84 -9.15 -8.17
C LYS A 125 -5.04 -8.73 -7.30
N PRO A 126 -5.79 -7.66 -7.67
CA PRO A 126 -6.90 -7.16 -6.87
C PRO A 126 -7.96 -8.19 -6.47
N GLU A 127 -8.21 -9.19 -7.31
CA GLU A 127 -9.24 -10.23 -7.09
C GLU A 127 -8.66 -11.57 -6.62
N GLU A 128 -7.34 -11.64 -6.43
CA GLU A 128 -6.66 -12.87 -6.04
C GLU A 128 -6.84 -13.13 -4.54
N SER A 129 -7.23 -14.36 -4.17
CA SER A 129 -7.25 -14.80 -2.77
C SER A 129 -5.87 -15.25 -2.32
N PHE A 130 -5.47 -14.89 -1.10
CA PHE A 130 -4.24 -15.36 -0.47
C PHE A 130 -4.51 -15.77 0.96
N ARG A 131 -4.65 -17.08 1.20
CA ARG A 131 -4.98 -17.62 2.52
C ARG A 131 -3.76 -18.16 3.25
N VAL A 132 -3.63 -17.80 4.52
CA VAL A 132 -2.62 -18.34 5.45
C VAL A 132 -3.36 -18.96 6.64
N ALA A 133 -3.16 -20.25 6.88
CA ALA A 133 -3.81 -20.98 7.97
C ALA A 133 -5.35 -20.77 8.03
N GLY A 134 -6.01 -20.78 6.86
CA GLY A 134 -7.45 -20.57 6.74
C GLY A 134 -7.93 -19.11 6.86
N VAL A 135 -7.03 -18.16 7.06
CA VAL A 135 -7.33 -16.71 7.12
C VAL A 135 -7.04 -16.06 5.77
N GLU A 136 -7.97 -15.27 5.26
CA GLU A 136 -7.78 -14.44 4.08
C GLU A 136 -6.84 -13.26 4.38
N CYS A 137 -5.85 -13.04 3.52
CA CYS A 137 -4.82 -12.00 3.69
C CYS A 137 -4.63 -11.14 2.43
N ALA A 138 -5.40 -11.36 1.36
CA ALA A 138 -5.35 -10.54 0.15
C ALA A 138 -6.27 -9.31 0.19
N ILE A 139 -7.13 -9.18 1.20
CA ILE A 139 -8.07 -8.06 1.28
C ILE A 139 -7.37 -6.89 1.98
N HIS A 140 -7.07 -5.82 1.24
CA HIS A 140 -6.53 -4.61 1.85
C HIS A 140 -7.54 -3.96 2.82
N GLY A 141 -8.81 -3.81 2.39
CA GLY A 141 -9.91 -3.31 3.21
C GLY A 141 -10.52 -1.98 2.75
N HIS A 142 -9.97 -1.33 1.71
CA HIS A 142 -10.53 -0.11 1.13
C HIS A 142 -11.86 -0.34 0.40
N GLN A 143 -11.97 -1.49 -0.26
CA GLN A 143 -13.16 -1.98 -0.93
C GLN A 143 -13.65 -3.28 -0.30
N ALA A 144 -14.96 -3.48 -0.33
CA ALA A 144 -15.66 -4.70 0.02
C ALA A 144 -16.43 -5.21 -1.21
N SER A 145 -17.44 -6.06 -1.01
CA SER A 145 -18.25 -6.61 -2.10
C SER A 145 -18.85 -5.50 -2.97
N ASP A 146 -18.91 -5.77 -4.28
CA ASP A 146 -19.53 -4.91 -5.29
C ASP A 146 -18.97 -3.48 -5.32
N GLY A 147 -17.68 -3.32 -4.99
CA GLY A 147 -16.99 -2.03 -5.01
C GLY A 147 -17.41 -1.09 -3.88
N ARG A 148 -18.22 -1.54 -2.91
CA ARG A 148 -18.62 -0.73 -1.76
C ARG A 148 -17.39 -0.38 -0.92
N ARG A 149 -17.40 0.80 -0.30
CA ARG A 149 -16.36 1.16 0.67
C ARG A 149 -16.30 0.13 1.80
N GLY A 150 -15.10 -0.38 2.06
CA GLY A 150 -14.86 -1.36 3.11
C GLY A 150 -15.06 -0.77 4.51
N SER A 151 -15.55 -1.59 5.43
CA SER A 151 -15.69 -1.24 6.84
C SER A 151 -15.73 -2.50 7.70
N MET A 152 -15.23 -2.42 8.94
CA MET A 152 -15.22 -3.57 9.86
C MET A 152 -16.60 -4.23 10.05
N PRO A 153 -17.72 -3.48 10.24
CA PRO A 153 -19.04 -4.11 10.35
C PRO A 153 -19.49 -4.81 9.07
N LEU A 154 -19.07 -4.31 7.90
CA LEU A 154 -19.40 -4.95 6.63
C LEU A 154 -18.66 -6.27 6.47
N PHE A 155 -17.35 -6.30 6.76
CA PHE A 155 -16.56 -7.53 6.71
C PHE A 155 -17.01 -8.57 7.74
N GLU A 156 -17.36 -8.14 8.96
CA GLU A 156 -17.96 -9.03 9.98
C GLU A 156 -19.25 -9.69 9.47
N ARG A 157 -20.16 -8.92 8.86
CA ARG A 157 -21.41 -9.46 8.31
C ARG A 157 -21.22 -10.45 7.16
N MET A 158 -20.09 -10.37 6.46
CA MET A 158 -19.73 -11.35 5.44
C MET A 158 -19.32 -12.71 6.04
N GLY A 159 -19.08 -12.78 7.35
CA GLY A 159 -18.72 -14.02 8.04
C GLY A 159 -17.35 -14.57 7.62
N ILE A 160 -16.46 -13.72 7.11
CA ILE A 160 -15.13 -14.13 6.66
C ILE A 160 -14.11 -14.06 7.80
N ASN A 161 -13.08 -14.90 7.73
CA ASN A 161 -11.88 -14.75 8.55
C ASN A 161 -10.81 -14.05 7.73
N ALA A 162 -10.50 -12.79 8.05
CA ALA A 162 -9.55 -12.00 7.28
C ALA A 162 -8.61 -11.16 8.15
N THR A 163 -7.41 -10.92 7.64
CA THR A 163 -6.48 -9.89 8.12
C THR A 163 -6.38 -8.77 7.08
N LEU A 164 -6.60 -7.53 7.52
CA LEU A 164 -6.70 -6.33 6.67
C LEU A 164 -5.61 -5.31 7.04
N GLY A 165 -5.36 -4.32 6.18
CA GLY A 165 -4.35 -3.28 6.39
C GLY A 165 -4.82 -1.82 6.25
N HIS A 166 -6.09 -1.58 5.90
CA HIS A 166 -6.54 -0.27 5.43
C HIS A 166 -6.79 0.81 6.51
N THR A 167 -7.27 0.46 7.72
CA THR A 167 -7.83 1.49 8.61
C THR A 167 -6.80 2.20 9.48
N HIS A 168 -5.55 1.73 9.49
CA HIS A 168 -4.45 2.18 10.34
C HIS A 168 -4.71 2.05 11.86
N ARG A 169 -5.86 1.47 12.23
CA ARG A 169 -6.36 1.32 13.61
C ARG A 169 -6.42 -0.16 13.95
N PRO A 170 -5.48 -0.68 14.74
CA PRO A 170 -5.52 -2.08 15.17
C PRO A 170 -6.88 -2.41 15.78
N THR A 171 -7.62 -3.30 15.15
CA THR A 171 -9.00 -3.63 15.56
C THR A 171 -9.29 -5.10 15.31
N THR A 172 -10.01 -5.73 16.22
CA THR A 172 -10.55 -7.09 16.04
C THR A 172 -12.06 -7.06 16.14
N ARG A 173 -12.75 -7.68 15.17
CA ARG A 173 -14.21 -7.77 15.16
C ARG A 173 -14.68 -8.95 14.32
N GLY A 174 -15.43 -9.89 14.93
CA GLY A 174 -16.10 -10.98 14.22
C GLY A 174 -15.24 -11.75 13.21
N GLY A 175 -14.02 -12.17 13.62
CA GLY A 175 -13.09 -12.91 12.74
C GLY A 175 -12.21 -12.03 11.83
N ILE A 176 -12.41 -10.72 11.86
CA ILE A 176 -11.61 -9.73 11.12
C ILE A 176 -10.57 -9.11 12.05
N TYR A 177 -9.32 -9.09 11.61
CA TYR A 177 -8.21 -8.40 12.27
C TYR A 177 -7.70 -7.32 11.31
N CYS A 178 -7.76 -6.05 11.70
CA CYS A 178 -7.10 -5.00 10.93
C CYS A 178 -5.78 -4.65 11.60
N ALA A 179 -4.68 -4.69 10.86
CA ALA A 179 -3.39 -4.18 11.30
C ALA A 179 -3.46 -2.66 11.52
N GLY A 180 -2.44 -2.15 12.20
CA GLY A 180 -2.23 -0.72 12.40
C GLY A 180 -1.47 -0.12 11.22
N VAL A 181 -0.57 0.81 11.55
CA VAL A 181 0.32 1.48 10.59
C VAL A 181 1.78 1.17 10.92
N CYS A 182 2.72 1.57 10.08
CA CYS A 182 4.16 1.50 10.40
C CYS A 182 4.74 2.84 10.86
N GLN A 183 3.97 3.93 10.73
CA GLN A 183 4.31 5.29 11.16
C GLN A 183 3.02 6.00 11.62
N THR A 184 2.99 6.49 12.86
CA THR A 184 1.80 7.15 13.42
C THR A 184 1.75 8.65 13.16
N GLU A 185 2.91 9.27 12.91
CA GLU A 185 3.01 10.69 12.57
C GLU A 185 2.89 10.86 11.06
N LEU A 186 1.66 10.77 10.58
CA LEU A 186 1.29 11.05 9.19
C LEU A 186 0.36 12.26 9.18
N GLU A 187 0.47 13.13 8.19
CA GLU A 187 -0.26 14.40 8.14
C GLU A 187 -1.79 14.24 8.13
N TYR A 188 -2.26 13.08 7.67
CA TYR A 188 -3.68 12.72 7.66
C TYR A 188 -4.15 12.06 8.97
N ALA A 189 -3.26 11.81 9.94
CA ALA A 189 -3.60 11.49 11.32
C ALA A 189 -4.05 12.76 12.07
N ARG A 190 -5.27 13.22 11.81
CA ARG A 190 -5.83 14.47 12.36
C ARG A 190 -6.66 14.24 13.63
N GLY A 191 -6.60 15.19 14.56
CA GLY A 191 -7.47 15.28 15.74
C GLY A 191 -6.72 15.24 17.09
N PRO A 192 -7.35 15.67 18.19
CA PRO A 192 -6.72 15.67 19.52
C PRO A 192 -6.49 14.27 20.09
N LEU A 193 -7.20 13.27 19.54
CA LEU A 193 -7.06 11.86 19.86
C LEU A 193 -7.02 11.07 18.55
N THR A 194 -6.03 10.20 18.40
CA THR A 194 -5.97 9.22 17.32
C THR A 194 -5.90 7.82 17.92
N ASN A 195 -6.64 6.90 17.30
CA ASN A 195 -6.58 5.47 17.64
C ASN A 195 -5.61 4.71 16.72
N TRP A 196 -4.73 5.44 16.05
CA TRP A 196 -3.68 4.84 15.24
C TRP A 196 -2.58 4.33 16.16
N ALA A 197 -2.04 3.18 15.81
CA ALA A 197 -0.93 2.61 16.54
C ALA A 197 -0.05 1.85 15.56
N VAL A 198 1.26 1.82 15.84
CA VAL A 198 2.15 0.91 15.14
C VAL A 198 1.79 -0.50 15.56
N GLY A 199 1.26 -1.29 14.62
CA GLY A 199 0.64 -2.56 14.95
C GLY A 199 0.62 -3.52 13.77
N HIS A 200 1.04 -4.75 14.02
CA HIS A 200 1.02 -5.86 13.06
C HIS A 200 0.09 -6.96 13.54
N VAL A 201 -0.26 -7.88 12.64
CA VAL A 201 -1.02 -9.09 13.00
C VAL A 201 -0.18 -10.31 12.71
N VAL A 202 0.07 -11.10 13.74
CA VAL A 202 0.68 -12.43 13.61
C VAL A 202 -0.42 -13.45 13.44
N THR A 203 -0.34 -14.25 12.37
CA THR A 203 -1.23 -15.39 12.15
C THR A 203 -0.47 -16.67 12.47
N TYR A 204 -0.93 -17.42 13.47
CA TYR A 204 -0.36 -18.69 13.86
C TYR A 204 -0.77 -19.80 12.88
N ALA A 205 -0.06 -20.92 12.90
CA ALA A 205 -0.39 -22.09 12.07
C ALA A 205 -1.80 -22.65 12.32
N THR A 206 -2.40 -22.35 13.47
CA THR A 206 -3.78 -22.73 13.83
C THR A 206 -4.84 -21.82 13.22
N GLY A 207 -4.45 -20.70 12.60
CA GLY A 207 -5.38 -19.64 12.16
C GLY A 207 -5.75 -18.66 13.27
N ALA A 208 -5.33 -18.92 14.52
CA ALA A 208 -5.39 -17.93 15.59
C ALA A 208 -4.54 -16.71 15.23
N ARG A 209 -4.94 -15.53 15.74
CA ARG A 209 -4.29 -14.26 15.41
C ARG A 209 -4.07 -13.41 16.64
N GLN A 210 -2.95 -12.71 16.67
CA GLN A 210 -2.58 -11.77 17.72
C GLN A 210 -2.10 -10.45 17.11
N HIS A 211 -2.54 -9.33 17.69
CA HIS A 211 -1.94 -8.03 17.41
C HIS A 211 -0.60 -7.92 18.12
N LEU A 212 0.41 -7.47 17.40
CA LEU A 212 1.73 -7.14 17.93
C LEU A 212 1.92 -5.64 17.78
N PHE A 213 1.93 -4.91 18.90
CA PHE A 213 2.08 -3.47 18.91
C PHE A 213 3.52 -3.08 19.08
N PHE A 214 3.94 -1.98 18.47
CA PHE A 214 5.28 -1.41 18.66
C PHE A 214 5.16 -0.04 19.31
N ASN A 215 5.80 0.15 20.46
CA ASN A 215 5.88 1.43 21.15
C ASN A 215 7.20 1.54 21.93
N GLY A 216 7.81 2.72 21.92
CA GLY A 216 9.03 2.99 22.69
C GLY A 216 10.19 2.05 22.35
N GLY A 217 10.30 1.60 21.09
CA GLY A 217 11.37 0.70 20.64
C GLY A 217 11.13 -0.78 20.96
N ARG A 218 9.94 -1.17 21.44
CA ARG A 218 9.64 -2.55 21.87
C ARG A 218 8.32 -3.04 21.30
N PHE A 219 8.25 -4.35 21.07
CA PHE A 219 6.99 -5.03 20.73
C PHE A 219 6.30 -5.55 22.01
N PHE A 220 4.97 -5.50 22.04
CA PHE A 220 4.13 -6.07 23.10
C PHE A 220 2.79 -6.58 22.56
#